data_AF-A0A524MY90-F1
#
_entry.id   AF-A0A524MY90-F1
#
_cell.length_a   1.000
_cell.length_b   1.000
_cell.length_c   1.000
_cell.angle_alpha   90.00
_cell.angle_beta   90.00
_cell.angle_gamma   90.00
#
_symmetry.space_group_name_H-M   'P 1'
#
loop_
_entity.id
_entity.type
_entity.pdbx_description
1 polymer ?
#
loop_
_entity_poly.entity_id
_entity_poly.type
_entity_poly.pdbx_seq_one_letter_code
_entity_poly.pdbx_strand_id
1 'polypeptide(L)'
;MTPEKQNEVEHIQRLIARHVATHPVGRNLALIGGFRYRFLDNSIRTSDDIDYHWAGDLEEKQRGLIDSCRRVLLGEISRLLGYSGRADARTGPDADSPVVRIVDLSFWKDDVPDSRIEIPVEVTRIACADPVAVRTSGGTIYATASEADMIESKVIAILGRITVMHRDIVDVFLFESRFLPDSAQRLKSKLDALRINDVQMQERMRDLHERSDYHSRATQEVIDTQLDSGGAAQLNDSGGGKMVLDRVMRILNQYIGLEKANESD
;
A
#
# COMPACT_ATOMS: atom_id res chain seq x y z
N MET A 1 -17.47 -5.61 5.58
CA MET A 1 -17.68 -4.28 6.20
C MET A 1 -18.90 -3.65 5.55
N THR A 2 -19.76 -2.92 6.29
CA THR A 2 -20.89 -2.22 5.65
C THR A 2 -20.38 -1.00 4.87
N PRO A 3 -21.07 -0.56 3.79
CA PRO A 3 -20.67 0.63 3.05
C PRO A 3 -20.57 1.90 3.92
N GLU A 4 -21.44 2.03 4.91
CA GLU A 4 -21.41 3.13 5.88
C GLU A 4 -20.13 3.12 6.73
N LYS A 5 -19.76 1.94 7.27
CA LYS A 5 -18.52 1.79 8.04
C LYS A 5 -17.29 2.04 7.17
N GLN A 6 -17.30 1.63 5.90
CA GLN A 6 -16.23 1.93 4.95
C GLN A 6 -16.07 3.45 4.72
N ASN A 7 -17.19 4.18 4.54
CA ASN A 7 -17.17 5.62 4.39
C ASN A 7 -16.63 6.33 5.65
N GLU A 8 -16.98 5.85 6.85
CA GLU A 8 -16.42 6.35 8.10
C GLU A 8 -14.90 6.11 8.19
N VAL A 9 -14.44 4.89 7.85
CA VAL A 9 -13.01 4.54 7.80
C VAL A 9 -12.27 5.47 6.83
N GLU A 10 -12.75 5.64 5.62
CA GLU A 10 -12.13 6.53 4.63
C GLU A 10 -12.09 7.99 5.10
N HIS A 11 -13.13 8.46 5.79
CA HIS A 11 -13.15 9.81 6.35
C HIS A 11 -12.05 9.97 7.42
N ILE A 12 -11.94 9.01 8.34
CA ILE A 12 -10.88 9.02 9.36
C ILE A 12 -9.49 8.95 8.69
N GLN A 13 -9.31 8.11 7.68
CA GLN A 13 -8.04 8.03 6.95
C GLN A 13 -7.65 9.36 6.29
N ARG A 14 -8.61 10.07 5.69
CA ARG A 14 -8.37 11.41 5.11
C ARG A 14 -7.98 12.42 6.18
N LEU A 15 -8.58 12.37 7.36
CA LEU A 15 -8.19 13.23 8.50
C LEU A 15 -6.75 12.91 8.97
N ILE A 16 -6.40 11.63 9.10
CA ILE A 16 -5.04 11.19 9.45
C ILE A 16 -4.05 11.71 8.39
N ALA A 17 -4.33 11.49 7.11
CA ALA A 17 -3.45 11.91 6.03
C ALA A 17 -3.27 13.43 5.98
N ARG A 18 -4.36 14.20 6.15
CA ARG A 18 -4.31 15.67 6.25
C ARG A 18 -3.47 16.13 7.45
N HIS A 19 -3.66 15.51 8.61
CA HIS A 19 -2.86 15.81 9.81
C HIS A 19 -1.38 15.59 9.55
N VAL A 20 -1.00 14.43 9.00
CA VAL A 20 0.40 14.14 8.65
C VAL A 20 0.93 15.16 7.64
N ALA A 21 0.19 15.46 6.57
CA ALA A 21 0.64 16.38 5.53
C ALA A 21 0.85 17.83 6.00
N THR A 22 0.10 18.27 7.01
CA THR A 22 0.13 19.66 7.50
C THR A 22 0.95 19.84 8.78
N HIS A 23 1.18 18.77 9.55
CA HIS A 23 1.92 18.83 10.80
C HIS A 23 3.43 18.67 10.56
N PRO A 24 4.31 19.36 11.32
CA PRO A 24 5.77 19.24 11.17
C PRO A 24 6.32 17.80 11.23
N VAL A 25 5.61 16.89 11.89
CA VAL A 25 5.99 15.48 11.99
C VAL A 25 6.02 14.77 10.63
N GLY A 26 5.12 15.16 9.72
CA GLY A 26 5.03 14.59 8.39
C GLY A 26 6.01 15.18 7.38
N ARG A 27 6.87 16.13 7.80
CA ARG A 27 7.95 16.59 6.93
C ARG A 27 8.79 15.40 6.45
N ASN A 28 9.01 15.38 5.13
CA ASN A 28 9.71 14.35 4.38
C ASN A 28 9.00 12.99 4.31
N LEU A 29 7.79 12.85 4.85
CA LEU A 29 6.96 11.67 4.58
C LEU A 29 6.29 11.84 3.21
N ALA A 30 6.45 10.84 2.36
CA ALA A 30 5.76 10.76 1.08
C ALA A 30 4.65 9.72 1.17
N LEU A 31 3.39 10.12 0.96
CA LEU A 31 2.24 9.21 0.96
C LEU A 31 2.36 8.21 -0.20
N ILE A 32 2.21 6.93 0.08
CA ILE A 32 2.32 5.82 -0.87
C ILE A 32 1.20 4.79 -0.62
N GLY A 33 1.31 3.63 -1.26
CA GLY A 33 0.42 2.50 -1.02
C GLY A 33 -0.96 2.66 -1.64
N GLY A 34 -1.86 1.75 -1.29
CA GLY A 34 -3.18 1.70 -1.91
C GLY A 34 -4.09 2.85 -1.49
N PHE A 35 -3.96 3.35 -0.25
CA PHE A 35 -4.70 4.54 0.19
C PHE A 35 -4.37 5.77 -0.65
N ARG A 36 -3.10 5.96 -1.05
CA ARG A 36 -2.71 7.04 -1.96
C ARG A 36 -3.50 6.96 -3.27
N TYR A 37 -3.55 5.80 -3.91
CA TYR A 37 -4.31 5.61 -5.15
C TYR A 37 -5.80 5.86 -4.95
N ARG A 38 -6.38 5.35 -3.86
CA ARG A 38 -7.80 5.57 -3.51
C ARG A 38 -8.11 7.04 -3.33
N PHE A 39 -7.32 7.72 -2.52
CA PHE A 39 -7.61 9.08 -2.07
C PHE A 39 -7.27 10.15 -3.12
N LEU A 40 -6.11 10.04 -3.78
CA LEU A 40 -5.60 11.09 -4.65
C LEU A 40 -5.90 10.87 -6.14
N ASP A 41 -6.14 9.62 -6.55
CA ASP A 41 -6.39 9.27 -7.96
C ASP A 41 -7.80 8.69 -8.19
N ASN A 42 -8.65 8.66 -7.14
CA ASN A 42 -9.99 8.09 -7.17
C ASN A 42 -10.01 6.62 -7.67
N SER A 43 -9.01 5.83 -7.27
CA SER A 43 -9.01 4.39 -7.53
C SER A 43 -10.25 3.72 -6.93
N ILE A 44 -10.75 2.68 -7.61
CA ILE A 44 -11.83 1.81 -7.14
C ILE A 44 -11.42 0.86 -6.00
N ARG A 45 -10.12 0.75 -5.70
CA ARG A 45 -9.59 -0.15 -4.67
C ARG A 45 -9.48 0.57 -3.32
N THR A 46 -10.22 0.10 -2.31
CA THR A 46 -10.15 0.61 -0.93
C THR A 46 -8.87 0.17 -0.24
N SER A 47 -8.46 0.87 0.83
CA SER A 47 -7.31 0.49 1.66
C SER A 47 -7.71 0.53 3.13
N ASP A 48 -7.12 -0.36 3.92
CA ASP A 48 -7.33 -0.40 5.38
C ASP A 48 -6.23 0.36 6.14
N ASP A 49 -5.09 0.56 5.49
CA ASP A 49 -3.85 1.14 5.99
C ASP A 49 -3.50 2.47 5.31
N ILE A 50 -2.61 3.25 5.93
CA ILE A 50 -2.01 4.44 5.34
C ILE A 50 -0.49 4.26 5.32
N ASP A 51 0.08 4.22 4.13
CA ASP A 51 1.50 3.99 3.94
C ASP A 51 2.25 5.29 3.63
N TYR A 52 3.39 5.47 4.26
CA TYR A 52 4.35 6.53 3.96
C TYR A 52 5.72 5.94 3.65
N HIS A 53 6.39 6.55 2.67
CA HIS A 53 7.80 6.38 2.46
C HIS A 53 8.60 7.44 3.24
N TRP A 54 9.68 7.02 3.90
CA TRP A 54 10.74 7.93 4.34
C TRP A 54 12.09 7.23 4.58
N ALA A 55 13.18 7.93 4.23
CA ALA A 55 14.54 7.39 4.30
C ALA A 55 15.26 7.62 5.65
N GLY A 56 14.71 8.43 6.55
CA GLY A 56 15.36 8.82 7.82
C GLY A 56 15.24 7.79 8.96
N ASP A 57 15.45 8.25 10.19
CA ASP A 57 15.36 7.44 11.42
C ASP A 57 13.91 7.05 11.74
N LEU A 58 13.50 5.86 11.31
CA LEU A 58 12.14 5.36 11.46
C LEU A 58 11.67 5.32 12.93
N GLU A 59 12.54 5.05 13.90
CA GLU A 59 12.18 5.00 15.32
C GLU A 59 11.86 6.38 15.86
N GLU A 60 12.70 7.37 15.53
CA GLU A 60 12.43 8.76 15.86
C GLU A 60 11.10 9.23 15.26
N LYS A 61 10.84 8.87 13.99
CA LYS A 61 9.60 9.26 13.31
C LYS A 61 8.37 8.58 13.85
N GLN A 62 8.45 7.30 14.18
CA GLN A 62 7.35 6.58 14.82
C GLN A 62 6.97 7.25 16.15
N ARG A 63 7.96 7.55 17.01
CA ARG A 63 7.73 8.27 18.27
C ARG A 63 7.08 9.64 18.03
N GLY A 64 7.62 10.41 17.07
CA GLY A 64 7.06 11.71 16.72
C GLY A 64 5.62 11.62 16.21
N LEU A 65 5.29 10.62 15.39
CA LEU A 65 3.94 10.38 14.88
C LEU A 65 2.98 10.04 16.01
N ILE A 66 3.36 9.13 16.91
CA ILE A 66 2.55 8.75 18.09
C ILE A 66 2.25 9.99 18.94
N ASP A 67 3.28 10.78 19.27
CA ASP A 67 3.13 11.98 20.09
C ASP A 67 2.23 13.02 19.42
N SER A 68 2.42 13.25 18.12
CA SER A 68 1.59 14.16 17.34
C SER A 68 0.13 13.69 17.26
N CYS A 69 -0.09 12.38 17.08
CA CYS A 69 -1.42 11.80 17.06
C CYS A 69 -2.13 11.99 18.41
N ARG A 70 -1.46 11.62 19.50
CA ARG A 70 -2.00 11.73 20.88
C ARG A 70 -2.36 13.16 21.26
N ARG A 71 -1.52 14.13 20.90
CA ARG A 71 -1.71 15.54 21.28
C ARG A 71 -2.73 16.29 20.44
N VAL A 72 -2.89 15.92 19.17
CA VAL A 72 -3.66 16.73 18.20
C VAL A 72 -4.73 15.89 17.51
N LEU A 73 -4.33 14.88 16.75
CA LEU A 73 -5.22 14.12 15.87
C LEU A 73 -6.39 13.47 16.62
N LEU A 74 -6.12 12.80 17.76
CA LEU A 74 -7.16 12.11 18.51
C LEU A 74 -8.23 13.10 19.02
N GLY A 75 -7.82 14.28 19.48
CA GLY A 75 -8.73 15.34 19.91
C GLY A 75 -9.53 15.94 18.75
N GLU A 76 -8.91 16.07 17.57
CA GLU A 76 -9.59 16.51 16.35
C GLU A 76 -10.67 15.51 15.91
N ILE A 77 -10.34 14.23 15.86
CA ILE A 77 -11.27 13.15 15.48
C ILE A 77 -12.42 13.05 16.49
N SER A 78 -12.14 13.16 17.79
CA SER A 78 -13.17 13.20 18.83
C SER A 78 -14.15 14.35 18.64
N ARG A 79 -13.65 15.56 18.39
CA ARG A 79 -14.49 16.74 18.17
C ARG A 79 -15.32 16.66 16.89
N LEU A 80 -14.75 16.14 15.80
CA LEU A 80 -15.41 16.13 14.49
C LEU A 80 -16.38 14.95 14.31
N LEU A 81 -16.02 13.78 14.83
CA LEU A 81 -16.69 12.52 14.53
C LEU A 81 -17.22 11.79 15.77
N GLY A 82 -16.94 12.30 16.97
CA GLY A 82 -17.38 11.70 18.24
C GLY A 82 -16.64 10.43 18.64
N TYR A 83 -15.48 10.14 18.04
CA TYR A 83 -14.68 8.96 18.37
C TYR A 83 -13.68 9.26 19.51
N SER A 84 -13.67 8.39 20.51
CA SER A 84 -12.52 8.19 21.38
C SER A 84 -11.42 7.45 20.60
N GLY A 85 -10.16 7.56 21.01
CA GLY A 85 -9.08 6.91 20.28
C GLY A 85 -7.80 6.72 21.04
N ARG A 86 -6.91 5.94 20.42
CA ARG A 86 -5.59 5.58 20.94
C ARG A 86 -4.58 5.53 19.78
N ALA A 87 -3.33 5.85 20.09
CA ALA A 87 -2.21 5.71 19.17
C ALA A 87 -1.04 5.04 19.90
N ASP A 88 -0.51 3.95 19.34
CA ASP A 88 0.62 3.21 19.91
C ASP A 88 1.57 2.73 18.82
N ALA A 89 2.80 2.44 19.21
CA ALA A 89 3.69 1.65 18.37
C ALA A 89 3.15 0.23 18.28
N ARG A 90 3.19 -0.36 17.07
CA ARG A 90 2.89 -1.79 16.91
C ARG A 90 3.85 -2.62 17.76
N THR A 91 3.34 -3.73 18.30
CA THR A 91 4.13 -4.72 19.04
C THR A 91 4.02 -6.08 18.36
N GLY A 92 4.95 -7.00 18.68
CA GLY A 92 4.99 -8.35 18.11
C GLY A 92 5.99 -8.51 16.96
N PRO A 93 6.01 -9.67 16.29
CA PRO A 93 7.05 -10.01 15.31
C PRO A 93 7.19 -9.02 14.15
N ASP A 94 6.08 -8.39 13.75
CA ASP A 94 6.06 -7.41 12.65
C ASP A 94 6.58 -6.02 13.07
N ALA A 95 6.76 -5.77 14.38
CA ALA A 95 7.26 -4.50 14.91
C ALA A 95 8.80 -4.37 14.84
N ASP A 96 9.51 -5.49 14.75
CA ASP A 96 10.98 -5.54 14.82
C ASP A 96 11.67 -5.31 13.47
N SER A 97 10.91 -5.02 12.41
CA SER A 97 11.47 -4.87 11.06
C SER A 97 12.39 -3.65 10.94
N PRO A 98 13.66 -3.76 10.51
CA PRO A 98 14.54 -2.60 10.38
C PRO A 98 14.13 -1.60 9.28
N VAL A 99 13.16 -1.96 8.44
CA VAL A 99 12.76 -1.19 7.26
C VAL A 99 11.35 -0.64 7.34
N VAL A 100 10.55 -1.00 8.34
CA VAL A 100 9.21 -0.44 8.57
C VAL A 100 8.99 -0.17 10.06
N ARG A 101 8.28 0.93 10.35
CA ARG A 101 7.71 1.20 11.67
C ARG A 101 6.23 1.51 11.51
N ILE A 102 5.42 0.95 12.40
CA ILE A 102 3.96 1.03 12.30
C ILE A 102 3.40 1.71 13.55
N VAL A 103 2.52 2.67 13.34
CA VAL A 103 1.70 3.29 14.38
C VAL A 103 0.29 2.74 14.27
N ASP A 104 -0.16 2.00 15.26
CA ASP A 104 -1.51 1.51 15.33
C ASP A 104 -2.42 2.60 15.90
N LEU A 105 -3.33 3.10 15.06
CA LEU A 105 -4.39 4.00 15.49
C LEU A 105 -5.69 3.21 15.67
N SER A 106 -6.30 3.33 16.84
CA SER A 106 -7.60 2.73 17.12
C SER A 106 -8.59 3.81 17.49
N PHE A 107 -9.82 3.71 16.98
CA PHE A 107 -10.91 4.63 17.23
C PHE A 107 -12.16 3.84 17.61
N TRP A 108 -12.93 4.32 18.59
CA TRP A 108 -14.20 3.72 18.98
C TRP A 108 -15.18 4.78 19.51
N LYS A 109 -16.48 4.47 19.50
CA LYS A 109 -17.52 5.25 20.17
C LYS A 109 -17.96 4.47 21.41
N ASP A 110 -17.87 5.09 22.59
CA ASP A 110 -18.00 4.39 23.88
C ASP A 110 -19.36 3.68 24.05
N ASP A 111 -20.44 4.22 23.46
CA ASP A 111 -21.79 3.68 23.56
C ASP A 111 -22.28 2.96 22.29
N VAL A 112 -21.40 2.69 21.31
CA VAL A 112 -21.78 2.04 20.05
C VAL A 112 -21.01 0.72 19.92
N PRO A 113 -21.70 -0.44 20.07
CA PRO A 113 -21.10 -1.74 19.85
C PRO A 113 -20.48 -1.87 18.46
N ASP A 114 -19.37 -2.60 18.37
CA ASP A 114 -18.65 -2.89 17.10
C ASP A 114 -18.23 -1.65 16.29
N SER A 115 -18.21 -0.47 16.92
CA SER A 115 -17.77 0.80 16.32
C SER A 115 -16.25 0.91 16.18
N ARG A 116 -15.50 -0.06 16.72
CA ARG A 116 -14.05 -0.05 16.68
C ARG A 116 -13.54 -0.06 15.25
N ILE A 117 -12.63 0.86 14.96
CA ILE A 117 -11.90 1.04 13.71
C ILE A 117 -10.41 1.03 14.05
N GLU A 118 -9.64 0.25 13.31
CA GLU A 118 -8.18 0.19 13.44
C GLU A 118 -7.57 0.57 12.10
N ILE A 119 -6.72 1.60 12.11
CA ILE A 119 -6.05 2.11 10.91
C ILE A 119 -4.56 2.18 11.22
N PRO A 120 -3.76 1.23 10.71
CA PRO A 120 -2.33 1.31 10.84
C PRO A 120 -1.76 2.40 9.92
N VAL A 121 -0.79 3.14 10.45
CA VAL A 121 0.03 4.08 9.69
C VAL A 121 1.43 3.50 9.61
N GLU A 122 1.83 3.09 8.42
CA GLU A 122 3.11 2.44 8.17
C GLU A 122 4.11 3.45 7.59
N VAL A 123 5.33 3.48 8.13
CA VAL A 123 6.44 4.26 7.56
C VAL A 123 7.53 3.31 7.13
N THR A 124 7.70 3.19 5.82
CA THR A 124 8.62 2.23 5.21
C THR A 124 9.80 2.95 4.54
N ARG A 125 11.00 2.42 4.77
CA ARG A 125 12.23 2.85 4.09
C ARG A 125 12.33 2.10 2.75
N ILE A 126 11.95 2.78 1.67
CA ILE A 126 12.02 2.29 0.29
C ILE A 126 12.91 3.24 -0.51
N ALA A 127 13.81 2.75 -1.35
CA ALA A 127 14.53 3.65 -2.25
C ALA A 127 13.58 4.13 -3.38
N CYS A 128 13.20 5.40 -3.36
CA CYS A 128 12.58 6.05 -4.52
C CYS A 128 13.66 6.41 -5.54
N ALA A 129 13.45 6.03 -6.79
CA ALA A 129 14.35 6.39 -7.88
C ALA A 129 14.05 7.80 -8.40
N ASP A 130 12.80 8.27 -8.28
CA ASP A 130 12.41 9.61 -8.67
C ASP A 130 12.34 10.56 -7.47
N PRO A 131 12.44 11.88 -7.71
CA PRO A 131 12.07 12.87 -6.71
C PRO A 131 10.63 12.68 -6.23
N VAL A 132 10.38 13.09 -4.99
CA VAL A 132 9.03 13.16 -4.42
C VAL A 132 8.12 13.99 -5.33
N ALA A 133 7.00 13.40 -5.73
CA ALA A 133 5.93 14.07 -6.44
C ALA A 133 5.00 14.79 -5.46
N VAL A 134 4.26 15.77 -5.98
CA VAL A 134 3.28 16.55 -5.21
C VAL A 134 1.89 16.36 -5.80
N ARG A 135 0.90 16.22 -4.92
CA ARG A 135 -0.53 16.20 -5.24
C ARG A 135 -1.28 17.16 -4.32
N THR A 136 -2.41 17.67 -4.78
CA THR A 136 -3.27 18.56 -3.98
C THR A 136 -4.66 17.97 -3.86
N SER A 137 -5.20 17.91 -2.65
CA SER A 137 -6.58 17.48 -2.40
C SER A 137 -7.14 18.22 -1.20
N GLY A 138 -8.40 18.69 -1.29
CA GLY A 138 -9.06 19.41 -0.20
C GLY A 138 -8.28 20.63 0.32
N GLY A 139 -7.56 21.35 -0.55
CA GLY A 139 -6.72 22.50 -0.19
C GLY A 139 -5.41 22.13 0.54
N THR A 140 -5.09 20.84 0.66
CA THR A 140 -3.86 20.34 1.29
C THR A 140 -2.88 19.82 0.24
N ILE A 141 -1.59 20.08 0.45
CA ILE A 141 -0.49 19.56 -0.38
C ILE A 141 0.00 18.24 0.23
N TYR A 142 0.04 17.20 -0.58
CA TYR A 142 0.54 15.87 -0.21
C TYR A 142 1.81 15.57 -1.01
N ALA A 143 2.91 15.34 -0.30
CA ALA A 143 4.09 14.69 -0.85
C ALA A 143 3.78 13.21 -1.11
N THR A 144 4.22 12.66 -2.24
CA THR A 144 3.99 11.26 -2.63
C THR A 144 5.15 10.73 -3.48
N ALA A 145 5.32 9.41 -3.56
CA ALA A 145 6.25 8.83 -4.53
C ALA A 145 5.74 9.04 -5.97
N SER A 146 6.63 8.88 -6.95
CA SER A 146 6.21 8.88 -8.36
C SER A 146 5.31 7.67 -8.63
N GLU A 147 4.49 7.75 -9.68
CA GLU A 147 3.65 6.61 -10.11
C GLU A 147 4.50 5.37 -10.40
N ALA A 148 5.66 5.56 -11.03
CA ALA A 148 6.62 4.51 -11.35
C ALA A 148 7.16 3.85 -10.07
N ASP A 149 7.62 4.65 -9.11
CA ASP A 149 8.10 4.14 -7.82
C ASP A 149 7.01 3.36 -7.06
N MET A 150 5.77 3.81 -7.13
CA MET A 150 4.63 3.12 -6.49
C MET A 150 4.34 1.77 -7.13
N ILE A 151 4.21 1.69 -8.46
CA ILE A 151 3.90 0.43 -9.14
C ILE A 151 5.07 -0.57 -9.06
N GLU A 152 6.30 -0.08 -9.15
CA GLU A 152 7.50 -0.91 -9.00
C GLU A 152 7.60 -1.50 -7.60
N SER A 153 7.22 -0.74 -6.56
CA SER A 153 7.18 -1.26 -5.18
C SER A 153 6.18 -2.39 -5.00
N LYS A 154 5.10 -2.43 -5.79
CA LYS A 154 4.11 -3.53 -5.77
C LYS A 154 4.68 -4.80 -6.39
N VAL A 155 5.43 -4.69 -7.48
CA VAL A 155 6.18 -5.83 -8.04
C VAL A 155 7.19 -6.37 -7.03
N ILE A 156 7.97 -5.49 -6.40
CA ILE A 156 8.93 -5.89 -5.35
C ILE A 156 8.21 -6.56 -4.19
N ALA A 157 7.02 -6.09 -3.78
CA ALA A 157 6.24 -6.71 -2.71
C ALA A 157 5.77 -8.13 -3.06
N ILE A 158 5.35 -8.36 -4.31
CA ILE A 158 4.96 -9.70 -4.79
C ILE A 158 6.16 -10.66 -4.77
N LEU A 159 7.33 -10.18 -5.21
CA LEU A 159 8.53 -11.01 -5.38
C LEU A 159 9.32 -11.21 -4.08
N GLY A 160 9.41 -10.18 -3.24
CA GLY A 160 10.34 -10.12 -2.11
C GLY A 160 9.75 -10.45 -0.74
N ARG A 161 8.41 -10.48 -0.59
CA ARG A 161 7.79 -10.86 0.69
C ARG A 161 7.76 -12.38 0.86
N ILE A 162 7.81 -12.84 2.11
CA ILE A 162 7.67 -14.27 2.47
C ILE A 162 6.29 -14.79 2.05
N THR A 163 5.25 -14.01 2.33
CA THR A 163 3.86 -14.30 1.96
C THR A 163 3.37 -13.29 0.94
N VAL A 164 2.72 -13.79 -0.11
CA VAL A 164 2.08 -12.94 -1.14
C VAL A 164 0.84 -12.27 -0.55
N MET A 165 0.78 -10.95 -0.67
CA MET A 165 -0.42 -10.18 -0.42
C MET A 165 -1.14 -9.99 -1.76
N HIS A 166 -2.25 -10.69 -2.00
CA HIS A 166 -2.94 -10.67 -3.30
C HIS A 166 -3.48 -9.29 -3.71
N ARG A 167 -3.61 -8.36 -2.75
CA ARG A 167 -3.87 -6.94 -3.04
C ARG A 167 -2.80 -6.30 -3.92
N ASP A 168 -1.53 -6.70 -3.76
CA ASP A 168 -0.46 -6.18 -4.60
C ASP A 168 -0.57 -6.70 -6.04
N ILE A 169 -1.12 -7.91 -6.26
CA ILE A 169 -1.44 -8.44 -7.59
C ILE A 169 -2.53 -7.57 -8.24
N VAL A 170 -3.61 -7.29 -7.51
CA VAL A 170 -4.68 -6.40 -8.00
C VAL A 170 -4.16 -5.00 -8.30
N ASP A 171 -3.32 -4.43 -7.44
CA ASP A 171 -2.71 -3.12 -7.67
C ASP A 171 -1.84 -3.12 -8.93
N VAL A 172 -1.00 -4.15 -9.16
CA VAL A 172 -0.21 -4.26 -10.40
C VAL A 172 -1.10 -4.30 -11.64
N PHE A 173 -2.21 -5.03 -11.58
CA PHE A 173 -3.17 -5.08 -12.67
C PHE A 173 -3.84 -3.73 -12.94
N LEU A 174 -4.38 -3.08 -11.91
CA LEU A 174 -5.12 -1.82 -12.06
C LEU A 174 -4.23 -0.66 -12.53
N PHE A 175 -2.95 -0.69 -12.18
CA PHE A 175 -2.02 0.41 -12.42
C PHE A 175 -0.88 0.04 -13.37
N GLU A 176 -1.04 -0.99 -14.21
CA GLU A 176 -0.01 -1.40 -15.17
C GLU A 176 0.43 -0.27 -16.12
N SER A 177 -0.44 0.70 -16.40
CA SER A 177 -0.12 1.85 -17.25
C SER A 177 0.87 2.83 -16.61
N ARG A 178 1.21 2.64 -15.33
CA ARG A 178 2.15 3.49 -14.58
C ARG A 178 3.61 3.06 -14.72
N PHE A 179 3.87 1.90 -15.31
CA PHE A 179 5.23 1.53 -15.66
C PHE A 179 5.81 2.48 -16.72
N LEU A 180 7.08 2.82 -16.55
CA LEU A 180 7.86 3.59 -17.51
C LEU A 180 8.61 2.66 -18.48
N PRO A 181 9.06 3.17 -19.64
CA PRO A 181 9.87 2.38 -20.57
C PRO A 181 11.13 1.76 -19.94
N ASP A 182 11.69 2.40 -18.92
CA ASP A 182 12.88 1.95 -18.18
C ASP A 182 12.57 1.25 -16.84
N SER A 183 11.28 1.00 -16.52
CA SER A 183 10.89 0.36 -15.26
C SER A 183 11.54 -1.00 -15.03
N ALA A 184 11.89 -1.72 -16.09
CA ALA A 184 12.61 -2.99 -15.97
C ALA A 184 14.01 -2.83 -15.36
N GLN A 185 14.77 -1.85 -15.84
CA GLN A 185 16.09 -1.54 -15.31
C GLN A 185 15.99 -1.01 -13.88
N ARG A 186 14.98 -0.16 -13.62
CA ARG A 186 14.70 0.39 -12.28
C ARG A 186 14.37 -0.71 -11.28
N LEU A 187 13.50 -1.66 -11.66
CA LEU A 187 13.15 -2.82 -10.84
C LEU A 187 14.38 -3.68 -10.54
N LYS A 188 15.20 -4.00 -11.55
CA LYS A 188 16.45 -4.74 -11.35
C LYS A 188 17.34 -4.06 -10.32
N SER A 189 17.61 -2.76 -10.48
CA SER A 189 18.43 -2.00 -9.53
C SER A 189 17.85 -1.97 -8.11
N LYS A 190 16.52 -1.91 -7.96
CA LYS A 190 15.86 -1.97 -6.65
C LYS A 190 15.93 -3.37 -6.01
N LEU A 191 15.73 -4.42 -6.79
CA LEU A 191 15.83 -5.81 -6.34
C LEU A 191 17.27 -6.12 -5.89
N ASP A 192 18.27 -5.69 -6.67
CA ASP A 192 19.69 -5.81 -6.34
C ASP A 192 20.02 -5.09 -5.01
N ALA A 193 19.53 -3.85 -4.85
CA ALA A 193 19.72 -3.08 -3.63
C ALA A 193 19.08 -3.75 -2.40
N LEU A 194 17.97 -4.46 -2.60
CA LEU A 194 17.27 -5.24 -1.57
C LEU A 194 17.85 -6.66 -1.39
N ARG A 195 18.86 -7.05 -2.20
CA ARG A 195 19.47 -8.38 -2.22
C ARG A 195 18.45 -9.50 -2.44
N ILE A 196 17.39 -9.21 -3.19
CA ILE A 196 16.43 -10.21 -3.65
C ILE A 196 17.08 -10.89 -4.86
N ASN A 197 17.45 -12.16 -4.70
CA ASN A 197 18.19 -12.89 -5.72
C ASN A 197 17.27 -13.64 -6.69
N ASP A 198 17.83 -14.08 -7.83
CA ASP A 198 17.09 -14.76 -8.88
C ASP A 198 16.43 -16.04 -8.40
N VAL A 199 17.06 -16.76 -7.46
CA VAL A 199 16.47 -17.98 -6.87
C VAL A 199 15.16 -17.65 -6.18
N GLN A 200 15.13 -16.65 -5.31
CA GLN A 200 13.91 -16.23 -4.61
C GLN A 200 12.82 -15.78 -5.60
N MET A 201 13.19 -15.02 -6.64
CA MET A 201 12.24 -14.60 -7.67
C MET A 201 11.68 -15.79 -8.46
N GLN A 202 12.53 -16.73 -8.88
CA GLN A 202 12.10 -17.94 -9.59
C GLN A 202 11.22 -18.84 -8.73
N GLU A 203 11.54 -18.99 -7.44
CA GLU A 203 10.70 -19.73 -6.50
C GLU A 203 9.32 -19.09 -6.34
N ARG A 204 9.26 -17.74 -6.25
CA ARG A 204 7.98 -17.03 -6.20
C ARG A 204 7.19 -17.19 -7.50
N MET A 205 7.84 -17.07 -8.65
CA MET A 205 7.17 -17.25 -9.95
C MET A 205 6.65 -18.68 -10.12
N ARG A 206 7.40 -19.68 -9.64
CA ARG A 206 6.98 -21.08 -9.60
C ARG A 206 5.78 -21.28 -8.67
N ASP A 207 5.80 -20.72 -7.46
CA ASP A 207 4.67 -20.77 -6.51
C ASP A 207 3.39 -20.18 -7.11
N LEU A 208 3.47 -18.98 -7.71
CA LEU A 208 2.35 -18.34 -8.39
C LEU A 208 1.79 -19.18 -9.54
N HIS A 209 2.64 -19.90 -10.25
CA HIS A 209 2.25 -20.76 -11.36
C HIS A 209 1.64 -22.10 -10.90
N GLU A 210 2.38 -22.86 -10.07
CA GLU A 210 1.99 -24.19 -9.58
C GLU A 210 0.75 -24.14 -8.68
N ARG A 211 0.52 -23.01 -8.00
CA ARG A 211 -0.64 -22.79 -7.12
C ARG A 211 -1.62 -21.75 -7.68
N SER A 212 -1.69 -21.62 -9.00
CA SER A 212 -2.54 -20.63 -9.68
C SER A 212 -4.00 -20.65 -9.23
N ASP A 213 -4.60 -21.82 -8.98
CA ASP A 213 -5.97 -21.95 -8.46
C ASP A 213 -6.15 -21.36 -7.04
N TYR A 214 -5.11 -21.42 -6.21
CA TYR A 214 -5.12 -20.76 -4.90
C TYR A 214 -4.98 -19.24 -5.07
N HIS A 215 -3.99 -18.79 -5.85
CA HIS A 215 -3.74 -17.35 -6.02
C HIS A 215 -4.88 -16.64 -6.75
N SER A 216 -5.52 -17.29 -7.73
CA SER A 216 -6.68 -16.72 -8.42
C SER A 216 -7.88 -16.56 -7.49
N ARG A 217 -8.17 -17.54 -6.62
CA ARG A 217 -9.24 -17.45 -5.61
C ARG A 217 -8.96 -16.37 -4.56
N ALA A 218 -7.73 -16.29 -4.06
CA ALA A 218 -7.36 -15.24 -3.10
C ALA A 218 -7.34 -13.84 -3.75
N THR A 219 -6.99 -13.74 -5.03
CA THR A 219 -7.14 -12.49 -5.81
C THR A 219 -8.62 -12.13 -5.99
N GLN A 220 -9.47 -13.13 -6.26
CA GLN A 220 -10.92 -12.95 -6.34
C GLN A 220 -11.50 -12.42 -5.03
N GLU A 221 -11.06 -12.94 -3.89
CA GLU A 221 -11.48 -12.44 -2.58
C GLU A 221 -11.13 -10.95 -2.38
N VAL A 222 -9.96 -10.50 -2.84
CA VAL A 222 -9.61 -9.07 -2.83
C VAL A 222 -10.54 -8.27 -3.74
N ILE A 223 -10.85 -8.75 -4.95
CA ILE A 223 -11.79 -8.10 -5.86
C ILE A 223 -13.15 -7.93 -5.19
N ASP A 224 -13.66 -8.99 -4.55
CA ASP A 224 -15.01 -8.96 -3.98
C ASP A 224 -15.11 -8.14 -2.68
N THR A 225 -13.99 -7.94 -1.97
CA THR A 225 -14.00 -7.30 -0.63
C THR A 225 -13.36 -5.92 -0.58
N GLN A 226 -12.46 -5.59 -1.52
CA GLN A 226 -11.67 -4.35 -1.50
C GLN A 226 -11.85 -3.48 -2.75
N LEU A 227 -12.67 -3.89 -3.71
CA LEU A 227 -13.07 -2.99 -4.81
C LEU A 227 -14.48 -2.47 -4.57
N ASP A 228 -14.72 -1.24 -5.05
CA ASP A 228 -16.07 -0.71 -5.16
C ASP A 228 -16.93 -1.68 -5.99
N SER A 229 -18.20 -1.83 -5.62
CA SER A 229 -19.11 -2.84 -6.18
C SER A 229 -19.20 -2.82 -7.71
N GLY A 230 -19.19 -1.63 -8.32
CA GLY A 230 -19.20 -1.49 -9.78
C GLY A 230 -17.91 -1.97 -10.44
N GLY A 231 -16.76 -1.68 -9.84
CA GLY A 231 -15.45 -2.14 -10.34
C GLY A 231 -15.28 -3.65 -10.17
N ALA A 232 -15.73 -4.20 -9.03
CA ALA A 232 -15.74 -5.64 -8.79
C ALA A 232 -16.63 -6.37 -9.81
N ALA A 233 -17.84 -5.88 -10.05
CA ALA A 233 -18.76 -6.47 -11.05
C ALA A 233 -18.13 -6.48 -12.46
N GLN A 234 -17.54 -5.36 -12.90
CA GLN A 234 -16.90 -5.28 -14.21
C GLN A 234 -15.72 -6.27 -14.36
N LEU A 235 -14.91 -6.42 -13.31
CA LEU A 235 -13.82 -7.40 -13.32
C LEU A 235 -14.34 -8.83 -13.33
N ASN A 236 -15.39 -9.12 -12.56
CA ASN A 236 -16.02 -10.44 -12.51
C ASN A 236 -16.60 -10.84 -13.86
N ASP A 237 -17.26 -9.92 -14.56
CA ASP A 237 -17.76 -10.13 -15.93
C ASP A 237 -16.63 -10.37 -16.95
N SER A 238 -15.43 -9.87 -16.66
CA SER A 238 -14.24 -9.98 -17.52
C SER A 238 -13.36 -11.19 -17.19
N GLY A 239 -13.75 -12.04 -16.23
CA GLY A 239 -13.02 -13.27 -15.85
C GLY A 239 -12.40 -13.26 -14.45
N GLY A 240 -12.59 -12.19 -13.68
CA GLY A 240 -12.29 -12.13 -12.25
C GLY A 240 -10.81 -12.36 -11.90
N GLY A 241 -10.58 -12.95 -10.72
CA GLY A 241 -9.24 -13.14 -10.13
C GLY A 241 -8.29 -13.97 -11.00
N LYS A 242 -8.80 -14.89 -11.82
CA LYS A 242 -7.96 -15.67 -12.75
C LYS A 242 -7.40 -14.80 -13.86
N MET A 243 -8.25 -13.99 -14.50
CA MET A 243 -7.82 -13.07 -15.56
C MET A 243 -6.80 -12.04 -15.05
N VAL A 244 -7.03 -11.53 -13.84
CA VAL A 244 -6.10 -10.61 -13.16
C VAL A 244 -4.75 -11.28 -12.91
N LEU A 245 -4.73 -12.49 -12.33
CA LEU A 245 -3.49 -13.23 -12.07
C LEU A 245 -2.72 -13.52 -13.37
N ASP A 246 -3.40 -13.99 -14.42
CA ASP A 246 -2.78 -14.32 -15.71
C ASP A 246 -2.17 -13.07 -16.38
N ARG A 247 -2.80 -11.90 -16.24
CA ARG A 247 -2.26 -10.63 -16.73
C ARG A 247 -1.00 -10.23 -15.94
N VAL A 248 -1.05 -10.30 -14.61
CA VAL A 248 0.09 -9.94 -13.76
C VAL A 248 1.26 -10.89 -13.96
N MET A 249 1.03 -12.19 -14.11
CA MET A 249 2.09 -13.15 -14.42
C MET A 249 2.81 -12.83 -15.72
N ARG A 250 2.11 -12.34 -16.75
CA ARG A 250 2.74 -11.85 -17.99
C ARG A 250 3.60 -10.61 -17.77
N ILE A 251 3.13 -9.67 -16.97
CA ILE A 251 3.88 -8.47 -16.58
C ILE A 251 5.15 -8.87 -15.82
N LEU A 252 5.02 -9.73 -14.80
CA LEU A 252 6.16 -10.21 -14.02
C LEU A 252 7.18 -10.95 -14.91
N ASN A 253 6.72 -11.82 -15.81
CA ASN A 253 7.60 -12.48 -16.77
C ASN A 253 8.33 -11.49 -17.70
N GLN A 254 7.69 -10.40 -18.12
CA GLN A 254 8.34 -9.35 -18.92
C GLN A 254 9.46 -8.66 -18.15
N TYR A 255 9.26 -8.39 -16.86
CA TYR A 255 10.22 -7.64 -16.04
C TYR A 255 11.30 -8.51 -15.40
N ILE A 256 11.02 -9.78 -15.11
CA ILE A 256 11.97 -10.75 -14.56
C ILE A 256 12.71 -11.50 -15.68
N GLY A 257 12.06 -11.73 -16.82
CA GLY A 257 12.59 -12.55 -17.93
C GLY A 257 13.65 -11.90 -18.83
N LEU A 258 14.15 -10.72 -18.48
CA LEU A 258 15.16 -10.00 -19.28
C LEU A 258 16.57 -10.63 -19.26
N GLU A 259 16.76 -11.78 -18.61
CA GLU A 259 18.00 -12.55 -18.76
C GLU A 259 18.05 -13.35 -20.07
N LYS A 260 16.92 -13.71 -20.69
CA LYS A 260 16.96 -14.61 -21.87
C LYS A 260 17.06 -13.91 -23.22
N ALA A 261 16.86 -12.59 -23.29
CA ALA A 261 16.86 -11.88 -24.57
C ALA A 261 18.23 -11.25 -24.91
N ASN A 262 19.11 -11.05 -23.93
CA ASN A 262 20.39 -10.36 -24.13
C ASN A 262 21.64 -11.28 -24.01
N GLU A 263 21.44 -12.60 -23.88
CA GLU A 263 22.52 -13.60 -23.98
C GLU A 263 22.55 -14.31 -25.34
N SER A 264 21.84 -13.78 -26.34
CA SER A 264 21.71 -14.36 -27.68
C SER A 264 21.99 -13.35 -28.80
N ASP A 265 23.01 -12.49 -28.64
CA ASP A 265 23.64 -11.74 -29.75
C ASP A 265 25.16 -11.65 -29.56
#